data_AF-A0A3D2Q1A8-F1
#
_entry.id   AF-A0A3D2Q1A8-F1
#
_cell.length_a   1.000
_cell.length_b   1.000
_cell.length_c   1.000
_cell.angle_alpha   90.00
_cell.angle_beta   90.00
_cell.angle_gamma   90.00
#
_symmetry.space_group_name_H-M   'P 1'
#
loop_
_entity.id
_entity.type
_entity.pdbx_description
1 polymer ?
#
loop_
_entity_poly.entity_id
_entity_poly.type
_entity_poly.pdbx_seq_one_letter_code
_entity_poly.pdbx_strand_id
1 'polypeptide(L)'
;MWSEVLQKVTKYNPEADLILNKAYPFALAAHQEQKRISGEPFIHHPLAVASILADLELDIETIVAGLLHDTVEDAGITLDQIKKDFGQEIALLVDGVTKLGRLEFK
;
A
#
# COMPACT_ATOMS: atom_id res chain seq x y z
N MET A 1 -8.79 7.13 -9.15
CA MET A 1 -8.32 6.05 -8.24
C MET A 1 -7.72 6.64 -6.96
N TRP A 2 -6.60 7.37 -7.00
CA TRP A 2 -6.02 7.94 -5.76
C TRP A 2 -6.99 8.85 -4.97
N SER A 3 -7.58 9.85 -5.64
CA SER A 3 -8.52 10.78 -5.02
C SER A 3 -9.70 10.09 -4.36
N GLU A 4 -10.13 8.94 -4.88
CA GLU A 4 -11.22 8.15 -4.33
C GLU A 4 -10.81 7.48 -3.02
N VAL A 5 -9.63 6.84 -2.98
CA VAL A 5 -9.08 6.26 -1.74
C VAL A 5 -8.97 7.34 -0.66
N LEU A 6 -8.38 8.49 -1.01
CA LEU A 6 -8.23 9.60 -0.07
C LEU A 6 -9.58 10.10 0.46
N GLN A 7 -10.55 10.33 -0.42
CA GLN A 7 -11.90 10.77 -0.03
C GLN A 7 -12.63 9.74 0.84
N LYS A 8 -12.52 8.44 0.52
CA LYS A 8 -13.13 7.38 1.33
C LYS A 8 -12.56 7.37 2.74
N VAL A 9 -11.23 7.37 2.88
CA VAL A 9 -10.57 7.28 4.19
C VAL A 9 -10.82 8.53 5.02
N THR A 10 -10.67 9.72 4.44
CA THR A 10 -10.87 10.99 5.16
C THR A 10 -12.29 11.19 5.69
N LYS A 11 -13.29 10.48 5.13
CA LYS A 11 -14.67 10.51 5.61
C LYS A 11 -14.83 9.92 7.01
N TYR A 12 -14.07 8.88 7.35
CA TYR A 12 -14.13 8.22 8.67
C TYR A 12 -12.88 8.44 9.52
N ASN A 13 -11.76 8.85 8.90
CA ASN A 13 -10.52 9.22 9.58
C ASN A 13 -9.91 10.50 8.95
N PRO A 14 -10.35 11.70 9.36
CA PRO A 14 -9.90 12.97 8.77
C PRO A 14 -8.39 13.23 8.89
N GLU A 15 -7.74 12.68 9.92
CA GLU A 15 -6.30 12.88 10.18
C GLU A 15 -5.41 11.99 9.29
N ALA A 16 -6.00 11.04 8.56
CA ALA A 16 -5.28 10.12 7.68
C ALA A 16 -4.63 10.81 6.47
N ASP A 17 -5.05 12.02 6.12
CA ASP A 17 -4.61 12.76 4.94
C ASP A 17 -3.08 12.87 4.86
N LEU A 18 -2.42 13.17 5.99
CA LEU A 18 -0.97 13.38 6.03
C LEU A 18 -0.18 12.10 5.66
N ILE A 19 -0.52 10.96 6.26
CA ILE A 19 0.21 9.72 6.02
C ILE A 19 -0.12 9.12 4.64
N LEU A 20 -1.37 9.27 4.18
CA LEU A 20 -1.81 8.85 2.86
C LEU A 20 -1.08 9.60 1.74
N ASN A 21 -0.99 10.94 1.84
CA ASN A 21 -0.24 11.74 0.86
C ASN A 21 1.27 11.51 0.91
N LYS A 22 1.80 10.82 1.93
CA LYS A 22 3.17 10.30 1.95
C LYS A 22 3.28 8.93 1.30
N ALA A 23 2.36 8.02 1.62
CA ALA A 23 2.39 6.63 1.18
C ALA A 23 2.14 6.47 -0.33
N TYR A 24 1.18 7.21 -0.90
CA TYR A 24 0.84 7.08 -2.31
C TYR A 24 2.00 7.46 -3.26
N PRO A 25 2.66 8.64 -3.11
CA PRO A 25 3.81 8.96 -3.95
C PRO A 25 4.97 7.98 -3.79
N PHE A 26 5.15 7.43 -2.58
CA PHE A 26 6.16 6.41 -2.32
C PHE A 26 5.88 5.13 -3.11
N ALA A 27 4.64 4.60 -3.04
CA ALA A 27 4.23 3.43 -3.81
C ALA A 27 4.31 3.68 -5.32
N LEU A 28 3.86 4.85 -5.78
CA LEU A 28 3.91 5.23 -7.18
C LEU A 28 5.34 5.27 -7.71
N ALA A 29 6.27 5.85 -6.94
CA ALA A 29 7.68 5.92 -7.31
C ALA A 29 8.33 4.53 -7.34
N ALA A 30 8.03 3.68 -6.34
CA ALA A 30 8.53 2.31 -6.29
C ALA A 30 8.13 1.51 -7.54
N HIS A 31 6.88 1.65 -7.99
CA HIS A 31 6.33 0.92 -9.13
C HIS A 31 6.35 1.71 -10.46
N GLN A 32 7.11 2.81 -10.56
CA GLN A 32 7.00 3.76 -11.70
C GLN A 32 7.27 3.13 -13.08
N GLU A 33 8.23 2.20 -13.16
CA GLU A 33 8.60 1.50 -14.40
C GLU A 33 7.83 0.18 -14.58
N GLN A 34 6.99 -0.18 -13.62
CA GLN A 34 6.31 -1.48 -13.60
C GLN A 34 4.95 -1.42 -14.27
N LYS A 35 4.69 -2.45 -15.07
CA LYS A 35 3.40 -2.65 -15.73
C LYS A 35 2.84 -4.01 -15.40
N ARG A 36 1.51 -4.09 -15.32
CA ARG A 36 0.78 -5.35 -15.26
C ARG A 36 0.90 -6.08 -16.61
N ILE A 37 0.55 -7.37 -16.63
CA ILE A 37 0.46 -8.17 -17.87
C ILE A 37 -0.51 -7.52 -18.88
N SER A 38 -1.53 -6.81 -18.40
CA SER A 38 -2.47 -6.02 -19.23
C SER A 38 -1.84 -4.79 -19.91
N GLY A 39 -0.63 -4.38 -19.51
CA GLY A 39 0.04 -3.16 -19.97
C GLY A 39 -0.27 -1.91 -19.14
N GLU A 40 -1.18 -2.00 -18.17
CA GLU A 40 -1.52 -0.88 -17.28
C GLU A 40 -0.43 -0.61 -16.23
N PRO A 41 -0.32 0.64 -15.72
CA PRO A 41 0.58 0.97 -14.62
C PRO A 41 0.32 0.09 -13.40
N PHE A 42 1.39 -0.47 -12.81
CA PHE A 42 1.25 -1.40 -11.68
C PHE A 42 0.57 -0.77 -10.46
N ILE A 43 0.75 0.55 -10.25
CA ILE A 43 0.15 1.31 -9.14
C ILE A 43 -1.39 1.19 -9.05
N HIS A 44 -2.08 0.83 -10.14
CA HIS A 44 -3.52 0.59 -10.10
C HIS A 44 -3.91 -0.56 -9.17
N HIS A 45 -3.06 -1.60 -9.03
CA HIS A 45 -3.32 -2.73 -8.16
C HIS A 45 -3.29 -2.33 -6.67
N PRO A 46 -2.21 -1.72 -6.14
CA PRO A 46 -2.21 -1.23 -4.75
C PRO A 46 -3.32 -0.22 -4.46
N LEU A 47 -3.67 0.64 -5.42
CA LEU A 47 -4.80 1.57 -5.27
C LEU A 47 -6.16 0.87 -5.17
N ALA A 48 -6.37 -0.19 -5.95
CA ALA A 48 -7.59 -0.98 -5.88
C ALA A 48 -7.71 -1.72 -4.54
N VAL A 49 -6.61 -2.32 -4.06
CA VAL A 49 -6.53 -2.95 -2.73
C VAL A 49 -6.86 -1.93 -1.64
N ALA A 50 -6.21 -0.76 -1.65
CA ALA A 50 -6.48 0.30 -0.68
C ALA A 50 -7.93 0.80 -0.72
N SER A 51 -8.54 0.88 -1.91
CA SER A 51 -9.95 1.26 -2.05
C SER A 51 -10.88 0.24 -1.39
N ILE A 52 -10.62 -1.06 -1.57
CA ILE A 52 -11.39 -2.14 -0.91
C ILE A 52 -11.25 -2.05 0.61
N LEU A 53 -10.02 -1.88 1.11
CA LEU A 53 -9.78 -1.75 2.56
C LEU A 53 -10.47 -0.50 3.12
N ALA A 54 -10.51 0.60 2.34
CA ALA A 54 -11.20 1.82 2.72
C ALA A 54 -12.74 1.65 2.72
N ASP A 55 -13.30 0.86 1.81
CA ASP A 55 -14.72 0.50 1.80
C ASP A 55 -15.13 -0.33 3.03
N LEU A 56 -14.17 -1.02 3.65
CA LEU A 56 -14.34 -1.76 4.91
C LEU A 56 -14.09 -0.89 6.16
N GLU A 57 -13.78 0.40 5.98
CA GLU A 57 -13.47 1.37 7.06
C GLU A 57 -12.38 0.88 8.04
N LEU A 58 -11.34 0.22 7.51
CA LEU A 58 -10.23 -0.28 8.33
C LEU A 58 -9.30 0.84 8.81
N ASP A 59 -8.45 0.50 9.77
CA ASP A 59 -7.43 1.39 10.33
C ASP A 59 -6.43 1.88 9.29
N ILE A 60 -5.79 3.02 9.59
CA ILE A 60 -4.94 3.71 8.61
C ILE A 60 -3.67 2.92 8.32
N GLU A 61 -3.14 2.21 9.30
CA GLU A 61 -1.99 1.34 9.16
C GLU A 61 -2.27 0.23 8.14
N THR A 62 -3.46 -0.38 8.20
CA THR A 62 -3.93 -1.35 7.21
C THR A 62 -4.07 -0.76 5.81
N ILE A 63 -4.65 0.44 5.66
CA ILE A 63 -4.75 1.08 4.33
C ILE A 63 -3.37 1.36 3.73
N VAL A 64 -2.46 1.91 4.55
CA VAL A 64 -1.09 2.23 4.10
C VAL A 64 -0.32 0.95 3.79
N ALA A 65 -0.46 -0.11 4.60
CA ALA A 65 0.15 -1.40 4.29
C ALA A 65 -0.38 -1.96 2.96
N GLY A 66 -1.69 -1.84 2.68
CA GLY A 66 -2.27 -2.22 1.39
C GLY A 66 -1.70 -1.44 0.20
N LEU A 67 -1.41 -0.15 0.35
CA LEU A 67 -0.73 0.65 -0.68
C LEU A 67 0.72 0.21 -0.91
N LEU A 68 1.39 -0.30 0.12
CA LEU A 68 2.83 -0.60 0.11
C LEU A 68 3.16 -2.09 -0.05
N HIS A 69 2.17 -2.99 -0.02
CA HIS A 69 2.40 -4.42 0.18
C HIS A 69 3.36 -5.08 -0.83
N ASP A 70 3.27 -4.72 -2.11
CA ASP A 70 4.12 -5.28 -3.17
C ASP A 70 5.44 -4.52 -3.35
N THR A 71 5.67 -3.43 -2.62
CA THR A 71 6.88 -2.61 -2.81
C THR A 71 8.16 -3.34 -2.38
N VAL A 72 8.06 -4.22 -1.39
CA VAL A 72 9.18 -5.04 -0.90
C VAL A 72 9.46 -6.23 -1.82
N GLU A 73 8.41 -6.84 -2.34
CA GLU A 73 8.52 -8.03 -3.18
C GLU A 73 8.92 -7.68 -4.61
N ASP A 74 8.27 -6.68 -5.21
CA ASP A 74 8.35 -6.41 -6.64
C ASP A 74 9.17 -5.16 -6.98
N ALA A 75 9.38 -4.23 -6.04
CA ALA A 75 9.95 -2.91 -6.33
C ALA A 75 11.28 -2.59 -5.61
N GLY A 76 11.88 -3.57 -4.92
CA GLY A 76 13.20 -3.42 -4.31
C GLY A 76 13.26 -2.50 -3.10
N ILE A 77 12.11 -2.11 -2.53
CA ILE A 77 12.04 -1.38 -1.26
C ILE A 77 12.39 -2.31 -0.11
N THR A 78 13.10 -1.81 0.90
CA THR A 78 13.42 -2.61 2.09
C THR A 78 12.42 -2.38 3.21
N LEU A 79 12.21 -3.39 4.06
CA LEU A 79 11.40 -3.24 5.27
C LEU A 79 11.94 -2.16 6.21
N ASP A 80 13.26 -1.97 6.25
CA ASP A 80 13.88 -0.89 7.04
C ASP A 80 13.50 0.49 6.52
N GLN A 81 13.38 0.65 5.19
CA GLN A 81 12.91 1.90 4.59
C GLN A 81 11.45 2.16 4.97
N ILE A 82 10.58 1.14 4.89
CA ILE A 82 9.16 1.25 5.29
C ILE A 82 9.06 1.59 6.78
N LYS A 83 9.81 0.90 7.64
CA LYS A 83 9.83 1.15 9.08
C LYS A 83 10.27 2.56 9.41
N LYS A 84 11.30 3.08 8.72
CA LYS A 84 11.80 4.44 8.91
C LYS A 84 10.78 5.49 8.49
N ASP A 85 10.08 5.28 7.38
CA ASP A 85 9.21 6.29 6.79
C ASP A 85 7.77 6.24 7.32
N PHE A 86 7.28 5.05 7.69
CA PHE A 86 5.87 4.82 8.03
C PHE A 86 5.67 4.18 9.41
N GLY A 87 6.74 3.69 10.05
CA GLY A 87 6.68 3.13 11.40
C GLY A 87 6.67 1.60 11.43
N GLN A 88 6.84 1.07 12.64
CA GLN A 88 7.04 -0.36 12.88
C GLN A 88 5.80 -1.22 12.55
N GLU A 89 4.60 -0.70 12.78
CA GLU A 89 3.36 -1.44 12.57
C GLU A 89 3.09 -1.69 11.09
N ILE A 90 3.17 -0.65 10.27
CA ILE A 90 3.03 -0.78 8.80
C ILE A 90 4.10 -1.71 8.23
N ALA A 91 5.36 -1.60 8.70
CA ALA A 91 6.42 -2.51 8.26
C ALA A 91 6.13 -3.97 8.62
N LEU A 92 5.51 -4.23 9.79
CA LEU A 92 5.12 -5.58 10.20
C LEU A 92 3.99 -6.13 9.32
N LEU A 93 2.99 -5.31 8.99
CA LEU A 93 1.90 -5.70 8.11
C LEU A 93 2.39 -6.04 6.70
N VAL A 94 3.27 -5.20 6.13
CA VAL A 94 3.87 -5.43 4.81
C VAL A 94 4.71 -6.72 4.81
N ASP A 95 5.58 -6.92 5.81
CA ASP A 95 6.36 -8.15 5.96
C ASP A 95 5.46 -9.39 6.05
N GLY A 96 4.38 -9.29 6.82
CA GLY A 96 3.40 -10.36 6.99
C GLY A 96 2.77 -10.80 5.67
N VAL A 97 2.26 -9.85 4.87
CA VAL A 97 1.60 -10.18 3.60
C VAL A 97 2.58 -10.67 2.53
N THR A 98 3.79 -10.11 2.44
CA THR A 98 4.85 -10.63 1.54
C THR A 98 5.21 -12.08 1.90
N LYS A 99 5.31 -12.42 3.18
CA LYS A 99 5.60 -13.80 3.61
C LYS A 99 4.46 -14.75 3.29
N LEU A 100 3.21 -14.32 3.48
CA LEU A 100 2.04 -15.13 3.14
C LEU A 100 1.96 -15.42 1.63
N GLY A 101 2.31 -14.46 0.78
CA GLY A 101 2.37 -14.65 -0.68
C GLY A 101 3.37 -15.71 -1.13
N ARG A 102 4.42 -15.97 -0.33
CA ARG A 102 5.47 -16.96 -0.60
C ARG A 102 5.16 -18.36 -0.05
N LEU A 103 4.04 -18.55 0.64
CA LEU A 103 3.62 -19.86 1.09
C LEU A 103 3.06 -20.65 -0.12
N GLU A 104 3.76 -21.70 -0.52
CA GLU A 104 3.21 -22.68 -1.44
C GLU A 104 2.11 -23.48 -0.73
N PHE A 105 0.86 -23.28 -1.13
CA PHE A 105 -0.23 -24.17 -0.72
C PHE A 105 -0.01 -25.54 -1.36
N LYS A 106 0.27 -26.54 -0.52
CA LYS A 106 0.34 -27.96 -0.92
C LYS A 106 -1.05 -28.59 -0.99
#